data_AF-A0A940QRN1-F1
#
_entry.id   AF-A0A940QRN1-F1
#
_cell.length_a   1.000
_cell.length_b   1.000
_cell.length_c   1.000
_cell.angle_alpha   90.00
_cell.angle_beta   90.00
_cell.angle_gamma   90.00
#
_symmetry.space_group_name_H-M   'P 1'
#
loop_
_entity.id
_entity.type
_entity.pdbx_description
1 polymer ?
#
loop_
_entity_poly.entity_id
_entity_poly.type
_entity_poly.pdbx_seq_one_letter_code
_entity_poly.pdbx_strand_id
1 'polypeptide(L)'
;MKKAIFILIISILSLLYYMGVLTKKETLPFSKQFFSVEGPASADHTWNLEGNASLSQKELDPLYQLKLDKGLLNVPVLSFLLIRASERARKKGDEDQAIQAAAYAVKFSPDLPEPYYELARDLWYQNPFQLHKTLSEVFKGIARHFQYYPSSVKLVFNTFYILSNAVLMTFIVFGIIVLIRYLPLYTYDIRKNMAQEIPTLLINSLKILVLFIPFFLRLDILWSIFFWSVLLWGYVSRREKHLIAIFLIALVYLPFFVRSSSSTLDGASSDIIFEINQTNHEDWGRGTEEKLRAWLVTHPNDSEVLFSLALAEKRQGRYPEAGEFYRRAIQQNPRFSEAVSNLGNVYLAQKQTTLAIASYQQAIGINPGRGAYYYNLWRAYSQESYLSGKVDQTFQKAQQLDPELISYYSDIDSPNLNRLLIDETLAPPRFWKRFFNQFVGKEGFLFRLFKAWFEKTPSRVPFLTPVLFLGFLIGMGRYCRAKRFFTRCPMCGSPTHRFYSGTSGQDFICFNCYRMFIQKEKLHPKVVEKKSYQVQQFQKQNHFISRFLSFFLVGFGYLWREQILKGLFLLFIFFIFILKFVYWNGAIPSPFPRLSFNFWRWIFWGGLFLIFYLFSLRQIHRLKSRFEVEKK
;
A
#
# COMPACT_ATOMS: atom_id res chain seq x y z
N MET A 1 35.61 -37.07 -16.36
CA MET A 1 35.64 -35.65 -15.90
C MET A 1 34.28 -35.08 -15.49
N LYS A 2 33.27 -34.91 -16.38
CA LYS A 2 32.00 -34.25 -16.00
C LYS A 2 31.17 -34.99 -14.92
N LYS A 3 31.17 -36.33 -14.92
CA LYS A 3 30.54 -37.14 -13.86
C LYS A 3 31.26 -37.03 -12.52
N ALA A 4 32.59 -36.94 -12.53
CA ALA A 4 33.40 -36.80 -11.32
C ALA A 4 33.21 -35.42 -10.65
N ILE A 5 33.10 -34.35 -11.44
CA ILE A 5 32.78 -33.00 -10.94
C ILE A 5 31.37 -32.97 -10.33
N PHE A 6 30.40 -33.64 -10.94
CA PHE A 6 29.04 -33.70 -10.42
C PHE A 6 28.95 -34.45 -9.08
N ILE A 7 29.66 -35.58 -8.97
CA ILE A 7 29.75 -36.35 -7.72
C ILE A 7 30.48 -35.54 -6.65
N LEU A 8 31.59 -34.87 -6.99
CA LEU A 8 32.34 -34.00 -6.08
C LEU A 8 31.47 -32.85 -5.54
N ILE A 9 30.65 -32.22 -6.40
CA ILE A 9 29.71 -31.16 -5.99
C ILE A 9 28.65 -31.71 -5.03
N ILE A 10 28.09 -32.89 -5.30
CA ILE A 10 27.11 -33.53 -4.42
C ILE A 10 27.75 -33.88 -3.08
N SER A 11 28.95 -34.46 -3.08
CA SER A 11 29.68 -34.81 -1.85
C SER A 11 30.03 -33.58 -1.02
N ILE A 12 30.44 -32.47 -1.65
CA ILE A 12 30.72 -31.21 -0.96
C ILE A 12 29.42 -30.60 -0.39
N LEU A 13 28.31 -30.64 -1.14
CA LEU A 13 27.01 -30.16 -0.65
C LEU A 13 26.48 -31.01 0.52
N SER A 14 26.68 -32.33 0.47
CA SER A 14 26.36 -33.24 1.58
C SER A 14 27.26 -33.02 2.80
N LEU A 15 28.54 -32.70 2.60
CA LEU A 15 29.47 -32.37 3.68
C LEU A 15 29.12 -31.02 4.33
N LEU A 16 28.77 -30.00 3.54
CA LEU A 16 28.32 -28.69 4.02
C LEU A 16 26.97 -28.78 4.77
N TYR A 17 26.12 -29.73 4.40
CA TYR A 17 24.89 -30.07 5.12
C TYR A 17 25.18 -30.71 6.48
N TYR A 18 26.09 -31.68 6.55
CA TYR A 18 26.46 -32.35 7.80
C TYR A 18 27.22 -31.44 8.78
N MET A 19 28.00 -30.50 8.26
CA MET A 19 28.77 -29.53 9.05
C MET A 19 27.91 -28.37 9.60
N GLY A 20 26.60 -28.38 9.40
CA GLY A 20 25.69 -27.36 9.95
C GLY A 20 25.82 -25.96 9.32
N VAL A 21 26.61 -25.80 8.25
CA VAL A 21 26.79 -24.51 7.55
C VAL A 21 25.48 -24.08 6.85
N LEU A 22 24.64 -25.05 6.49
CA LEU A 22 23.31 -24.84 5.89
C LEU A 22 22.15 -24.94 6.90
N THR A 23 22.41 -25.14 8.20
CA THR A 23 21.37 -25.41 9.21
C THR A 23 20.95 -24.20 10.04
N LYS A 24 21.15 -22.97 9.56
CA LYS A 24 20.48 -21.83 10.21
C LYS A 24 18.99 -21.85 9.83
N LYS A 25 18.14 -21.98 10.85
CA LYS A 25 16.72 -21.61 10.80
C LYS A 25 16.61 -20.13 10.50
N GLU A 26 16.78 -19.77 9.24
CA GLU A 26 16.18 -18.57 8.67
C GLU A 26 15.04 -19.05 7.77
N THR A 27 14.04 -19.67 8.40
CA THR A 27 12.70 -19.51 7.85
C THR A 27 12.48 -18.01 7.73
N LEU A 28 12.15 -17.53 6.53
CA LEU A 28 11.56 -16.21 6.34
C LEU A 28 10.66 -15.91 7.55
N PRO A 29 10.70 -14.70 8.13
CA PRO A 29 9.80 -14.33 9.22
C PRO A 29 8.39 -14.13 8.65
N PHE A 30 7.82 -15.15 8.02
CA PHE A 30 6.39 -15.35 7.83
C PHE A 30 5.87 -16.43 8.79
N SER A 31 6.75 -17.02 9.61
CA SER A 31 6.34 -17.84 10.75
C SER A 31 5.70 -16.94 11.79
N LYS A 32 4.51 -17.34 12.28
CA LYS A 32 3.69 -16.83 13.40
C LYS A 32 4.07 -15.47 14.00
N GLN A 33 5.29 -15.21 14.45
CA GLN A 33 5.80 -13.91 14.92
C GLN A 33 5.55 -12.69 14.01
N PHE A 34 5.42 -12.84 12.68
CA PHE A 34 5.01 -11.71 11.81
C PHE A 34 3.53 -11.33 11.97
N PHE A 35 2.71 -12.27 12.45
CA PHE A 35 1.27 -12.12 12.69
C PHE A 35 0.87 -12.22 14.17
N SER A 36 1.78 -12.69 15.04
CA SER A 36 1.72 -12.60 16.49
C SER A 36 2.66 -11.48 16.90
N VAL A 37 2.30 -10.26 16.50
CA VAL A 37 2.43 -9.17 17.45
C VAL A 37 1.45 -9.55 18.56
N GLU A 38 1.91 -10.36 19.51
CA GLU A 38 1.46 -10.21 20.89
C GLU A 38 1.92 -8.80 21.29
N GLY A 39 1.23 -7.80 20.74
CA GLY A 39 1.22 -6.46 21.30
C GLY A 39 0.81 -6.66 22.74
N PRO A 40 1.46 -5.96 23.69
CA PRO A 40 1.29 -6.20 25.12
C PRO A 40 -0.19 -6.25 25.40
N ALA A 41 -0.73 -7.47 25.62
CA ALA A 41 -2.14 -7.84 25.44
C ALA A 41 -2.99 -6.58 25.47
N SER A 42 -3.13 -5.91 24.31
CA SER A 42 -3.75 -4.59 24.30
C SER A 42 -5.14 -4.96 24.64
N ALA A 43 -5.51 -4.70 25.89
CA ALA A 43 -6.68 -5.27 26.51
C ALA A 43 -7.76 -5.20 25.44
N ASP A 44 -8.42 -6.32 25.19
CA ASP A 44 -9.77 -6.30 24.66
C ASP A 44 -10.59 -5.49 25.68
N HIS A 45 -10.35 -4.17 25.75
CA HIS A 45 -11.35 -3.17 25.96
C HIS A 45 -12.17 -3.21 24.67
N THR A 46 -12.84 -4.35 24.46
CA THR A 46 -14.21 -4.32 24.03
C THR A 46 -14.87 -3.38 25.02
N TRP A 47 -14.91 -2.10 24.66
CA TRP A 47 -15.71 -1.12 25.36
C TRP A 47 -17.14 -1.62 25.24
N ASN A 48 -17.54 -2.47 26.20
CA ASN A 48 -18.85 -3.08 26.25
C ASN A 48 -19.79 -2.06 26.87
N LEU A 49 -20.02 -0.99 26.10
CA LEU A 49 -21.02 0.02 26.37
C LEU A 49 -22.35 -0.53 25.84
N GLU A 50 -22.84 -1.57 26.54
CA GLU A 50 -24.18 -2.16 26.42
C GLU A 50 -25.27 -1.25 27.00
N GLY A 51 -24.91 -0.04 27.46
CA GLY A 51 -25.87 0.96 27.90
C GLY A 51 -26.82 1.40 26.78
N ASN A 52 -28.12 1.23 27.02
CA ASN A 52 -29.23 1.80 26.27
C ASN A 52 -29.33 3.33 26.48
N ALA A 53 -28.23 4.07 26.27
CA ALA A 53 -28.30 5.53 26.29
C ALA A 53 -28.88 5.99 24.94
N SER A 54 -30.19 6.23 24.89
CA SER A 54 -30.77 7.12 23.88
C SER A 54 -30.24 8.51 24.16
N LEU A 55 -29.06 8.84 23.61
CA LEU A 55 -28.40 10.14 23.79
C LEU A 55 -29.27 11.20 23.13
N SER A 56 -30.13 11.85 23.91
CA SER A 56 -31.00 12.91 23.46
C SER A 56 -30.17 14.15 23.14
N GLN A 57 -30.68 15.01 22.26
CA GLN A 57 -30.03 16.29 21.94
C GLN A 57 -29.67 17.11 23.19
N LYS A 58 -30.56 17.08 24.21
CA LYS A 58 -30.37 17.78 25.48
C LYS A 58 -29.14 17.30 26.26
N GLU A 59 -28.69 16.07 26.05
CA GLU A 59 -27.49 15.50 26.69
C GLU A 59 -26.23 15.74 25.85
N LEU A 60 -26.36 15.78 24.52
CA LEU A 60 -25.22 15.94 23.61
C LEU A 60 -24.77 17.39 23.45
N ASP A 61 -25.70 18.36 23.50
CA ASP A 61 -25.36 19.78 23.35
C ASP A 61 -24.41 20.28 24.45
N PRO A 62 -24.63 19.98 25.75
CA PRO A 62 -23.68 20.34 26.81
C PRO A 62 -22.29 19.72 26.61
N LEU A 63 -22.24 18.45 26.18
CA LEU A 63 -20.97 17.77 25.88
C LEU A 63 -20.24 18.40 24.69
N TYR A 64 -20.98 18.84 23.68
CA TYR A 64 -20.41 19.56 22.55
C TYR A 64 -19.87 20.93 22.97
N GLN A 65 -20.59 21.67 23.82
CA GLN A 65 -20.07 22.92 24.38
C GLN A 65 -18.81 22.68 25.21
N LEU A 66 -18.76 21.63 26.04
CA LEU A 66 -17.57 21.26 26.81
C LEU A 66 -16.37 20.92 25.91
N LYS A 67 -16.60 20.22 24.79
CA LYS A 67 -15.56 19.95 23.78
C LYS A 67 -14.97 21.26 23.25
N LEU A 68 -15.83 22.21 22.87
CA LEU A 68 -15.41 23.52 22.35
C LEU A 68 -14.66 24.33 23.42
N ASP A 69 -15.15 24.33 24.65
CA ASP A 69 -14.55 25.06 25.77
C ASP A 69 -13.16 24.52 26.15
N LYS A 70 -12.91 23.22 25.91
CA LYS A 70 -11.58 22.60 26.02
C LYS A 70 -10.68 22.82 24.79
N GLY A 71 -11.21 23.39 23.70
CA GLY A 71 -10.49 23.59 22.45
C GLY A 71 -10.16 22.29 21.71
N LEU A 72 -10.96 21.23 21.92
CA LEU A 72 -10.74 19.92 21.29
C LEU A 72 -11.35 19.90 19.89
N LEU A 73 -10.60 19.42 18.89
CA LEU A 73 -11.14 19.23 17.54
C LEU A 73 -11.90 17.91 17.43
N ASN A 74 -11.37 16.83 17.98
CA ASN A 74 -11.95 15.49 17.90
C ASN A 74 -12.09 14.85 19.28
N VAL A 75 -13.18 14.10 19.45
CA VAL A 75 -13.43 13.21 20.59
C VAL A 75 -13.77 11.83 20.02
N PRO A 76 -12.76 11.05 19.57
CA PRO A 76 -13.00 9.84 18.79
C PRO A 76 -13.88 8.84 19.52
N VAL A 77 -13.64 8.62 20.82
CA VAL A 77 -14.39 7.65 21.63
C VAL A 77 -15.89 7.96 21.58
N LEU A 78 -16.28 9.20 21.85
CA LEU A 78 -17.68 9.61 21.81
C LEU A 78 -18.27 9.52 20.39
N SER A 79 -17.49 9.90 19.38
CA SER A 79 -17.90 9.79 17.98
C SER A 79 -18.18 8.33 17.58
N PHE A 80 -17.34 7.37 17.97
CA PHE A 80 -17.57 5.95 17.71
C PHE A 80 -18.78 5.39 18.46
N LEU A 81 -19.08 5.90 19.66
CA LEU A 81 -20.30 5.54 20.39
C LEU A 81 -21.55 6.05 19.68
N LEU A 82 -21.51 7.29 19.19
CA LEU A 82 -22.59 7.89 18.42
C LEU A 82 -22.82 7.17 17.09
N ILE A 83 -21.74 6.75 16.41
CA ILE A 83 -21.85 5.89 15.24
C ILE A 83 -22.60 4.60 15.59
N ARG A 84 -22.22 3.90 16.66
CA ARG A 84 -22.91 2.67 17.09
C ARG A 84 -24.37 2.93 17.47
N ALA A 85 -24.66 4.08 18.10
CA ALA A 85 -26.03 4.49 18.41
C ALA A 85 -26.85 4.71 17.14
N SER A 86 -26.27 5.38 16.12
CA SER A 86 -26.86 5.52 14.78
C SER A 86 -27.16 4.16 14.15
N GLU A 87 -26.20 3.22 14.18
CA GLU A 87 -26.42 1.87 13.63
C GLU A 87 -27.58 1.13 14.33
N ARG A 88 -27.72 1.30 15.66
CA ARG A 88 -28.81 0.70 16.44
C ARG A 88 -30.16 1.35 16.12
N ALA A 89 -30.23 2.67 16.04
CA ALA A 89 -31.45 3.42 15.71
C ALA A 89 -31.95 3.04 14.30
N ARG A 90 -31.05 3.01 13.32
CA ARG A 90 -31.36 2.56 11.95
C ARG A 90 -31.91 1.14 11.90
N LYS A 91 -31.36 0.21 12.68
CA LYS A 91 -31.88 -1.17 12.78
C LYS A 91 -33.26 -1.25 13.42
N LYS A 92 -33.63 -0.31 14.28
CA LYS A 92 -34.97 -0.20 14.88
C LYS A 92 -35.99 0.51 13.96
N GLY A 93 -35.54 1.08 12.83
CA GLY A 93 -36.37 1.86 11.93
C GLY A 93 -36.55 3.33 12.36
N ASP A 94 -35.80 3.80 13.36
CA ASP A 94 -35.80 5.21 13.76
C ASP A 94 -34.72 5.97 12.96
N GLU A 95 -35.12 6.45 11.79
CA GLU A 95 -34.22 7.11 10.83
C GLU A 95 -33.74 8.48 11.33
N ASP A 96 -34.63 9.25 11.97
CA ASP A 96 -34.31 10.60 12.45
C ASP A 96 -33.29 10.54 13.60
N GLN A 97 -33.46 9.61 14.54
CA GLN A 97 -32.48 9.39 15.60
C GLN A 97 -31.14 8.89 15.03
N ALA A 98 -31.16 8.06 13.98
CA ALA A 98 -29.95 7.58 13.33
C ALA A 98 -29.14 8.72 12.70
N ILE A 99 -29.81 9.55 11.90
CA ILE A 99 -29.20 10.73 11.26
C ILE A 99 -28.69 11.71 12.31
N GLN A 100 -29.46 11.96 13.37
CA GLN A 100 -29.05 12.83 14.45
C GLN A 100 -27.77 12.34 15.12
N ALA A 101 -27.72 11.06 15.52
CA ALA A 101 -26.55 10.48 16.15
C ALA A 101 -25.31 10.54 15.23
N ALA A 102 -25.45 10.23 13.93
CA ALA A 102 -24.37 10.33 12.97
C ALA A 102 -23.91 11.78 12.73
N ALA A 103 -24.83 12.74 12.69
CA ALA A 103 -24.50 14.16 12.56
C ALA A 103 -23.74 14.68 13.80
N TYR A 104 -24.12 14.25 15.01
CA TYR A 104 -23.33 14.56 16.21
C TYR A 104 -21.96 13.87 16.18
N ALA A 105 -21.85 12.64 15.67
CA ALA A 105 -20.54 12.00 15.50
C ALA A 105 -19.60 12.86 14.64
N VAL A 106 -20.10 13.41 13.53
CA VAL A 106 -19.35 14.36 12.69
C VAL A 106 -18.97 15.63 13.48
N LYS A 107 -19.88 16.22 14.25
CA LYS A 107 -19.58 17.40 15.08
C LYS A 107 -18.51 17.13 16.14
N PHE A 108 -18.54 15.94 16.75
CA PHE A 108 -17.58 15.55 17.78
C PHE A 108 -16.21 15.20 17.21
N SER A 109 -16.12 14.67 15.97
CA SER A 109 -14.85 14.33 15.34
C SER A 109 -14.86 14.62 13.82
N PRO A 110 -14.75 15.90 13.42
CA PRO A 110 -14.82 16.32 12.03
C PRO A 110 -13.58 15.94 11.20
N ASP A 111 -12.46 15.58 11.82
CA ASP A 111 -11.28 15.10 11.08
C ASP A 111 -11.33 13.61 10.79
N LEU A 112 -12.14 12.85 11.55
CA LEU A 112 -12.31 11.43 11.32
C LEU A 112 -13.17 11.19 10.08
N PRO A 113 -12.81 10.25 9.20
CA PRO A 113 -13.62 9.93 8.04
C PRO A 113 -14.83 9.04 8.35
N GLU A 114 -14.77 8.22 9.40
CA GLU A 114 -15.82 7.26 9.74
C GLU A 114 -17.21 7.90 9.98
N PRO A 115 -17.33 9.01 10.74
CA PRO A 115 -18.63 9.65 10.97
C PRO A 115 -19.33 10.10 9.68
N TYR A 116 -18.57 10.60 8.71
CA TYR A 116 -19.12 11.04 7.42
C TYR A 116 -19.72 9.88 6.62
N TYR A 117 -19.08 8.71 6.64
CA TYR A 117 -19.60 7.54 5.93
C TYR A 117 -20.86 6.96 6.58
N GLU A 118 -20.98 7.06 7.90
CA GLU A 118 -22.19 6.63 8.61
C GLU A 118 -23.33 7.63 8.38
N LEU A 119 -23.06 8.94 8.43
CA LEU A 119 -24.05 9.95 8.08
C LEU A 119 -24.53 9.80 6.63
N ALA A 120 -23.61 9.59 5.68
CA ALA A 120 -23.97 9.31 4.29
C ALA A 120 -24.85 8.06 4.14
N ARG A 121 -24.57 7.03 4.94
CA ARG A 121 -25.38 5.80 4.95
C ARG A 121 -26.79 6.09 5.47
N ASP A 122 -26.93 6.80 6.58
CA ASP A 122 -28.24 7.14 7.14
C ASP A 122 -29.06 8.01 6.18
N LEU A 123 -28.44 9.00 5.54
CA LEU A 123 -29.08 9.82 4.50
C LEU A 123 -29.55 9.00 3.29
N TRP A 124 -28.76 7.99 2.88
CA TRP A 124 -29.15 7.07 1.81
C TRP A 124 -30.37 6.22 2.19
N TYR A 125 -30.43 5.73 3.44
CA TYR A 125 -31.57 4.95 3.91
C TYR A 125 -32.85 5.78 3.99
N GLN A 126 -32.77 7.01 4.50
CA GLN A 126 -33.93 7.91 4.58
C GLN A 126 -34.47 8.28 3.19
N ASN A 127 -33.60 8.64 2.24
CA ASN A 127 -34.04 8.99 0.90
C ASN A 127 -32.97 8.73 -0.18
N PRO A 128 -33.02 7.59 -0.87
CA PRO A 128 -32.09 7.24 -1.94
C PRO A 128 -32.05 8.23 -3.12
N PHE A 129 -33.12 9.04 -3.31
CA PHE A 129 -33.18 10.02 -4.39
C PHE A 129 -32.40 11.31 -4.07
N GLN A 130 -32.00 11.56 -2.82
CA GLN A 130 -31.17 12.70 -2.43
C GLN A 130 -29.67 12.41 -2.60
N LEU A 131 -29.30 11.86 -3.77
CA LEU A 131 -27.94 11.40 -4.06
C LEU A 131 -26.87 12.48 -3.83
N HIS A 132 -27.19 13.76 -4.10
CA HIS A 132 -26.26 14.87 -3.93
C HIS A 132 -25.78 15.05 -2.47
N LYS A 133 -26.67 14.92 -1.46
CA LYS A 133 -26.30 15.05 -0.04
C LYS A 133 -25.43 13.86 0.39
N THR A 134 -25.87 12.66 0.05
CA THR A 134 -25.13 11.42 0.34
C THR A 134 -23.72 11.46 -0.26
N LEU A 135 -23.61 11.82 -1.55
CA LEU A 135 -22.31 11.90 -2.22
C LEU A 135 -21.42 12.99 -1.62
N SER A 136 -21.98 14.15 -1.25
CA SER A 136 -21.24 15.22 -0.58
C SER A 136 -20.56 14.72 0.70
N GLU A 137 -21.31 14.02 1.57
CA GLU A 137 -20.75 13.45 2.80
C GLU A 137 -19.72 12.33 2.52
N VAL A 138 -19.95 11.50 1.49
CA VAL A 138 -18.94 10.51 1.05
C VAL A 138 -17.64 11.19 0.60
N PHE A 139 -17.73 12.27 -0.19
CA PHE A 139 -16.56 13.00 -0.65
C PHE A 139 -15.82 13.69 0.50
N LYS A 140 -16.53 14.23 1.49
CA LYS A 140 -15.93 14.73 2.73
C LYS A 140 -15.18 13.62 3.47
N GLY A 141 -15.80 12.46 3.66
CA GLY A 141 -15.15 11.29 4.29
C GLY A 141 -13.91 10.79 3.54
N ILE A 142 -13.91 10.86 2.20
CA ILE A 142 -12.73 10.56 1.38
C ILE A 142 -11.66 11.62 1.58
N ALA A 143 -12.00 12.91 1.56
CA ALA A 143 -11.04 13.98 1.79
C ALA A 143 -10.37 13.85 3.17
N ARG A 144 -11.13 13.49 4.21
CA ARG A 144 -10.63 13.26 5.57
C ARG A 144 -9.62 12.11 5.68
N HIS A 145 -9.70 11.09 4.82
CA HIS A 145 -8.66 10.04 4.77
C HIS A 145 -7.27 10.58 4.45
N PHE A 146 -7.17 11.67 3.69
CA PHE A 146 -5.90 12.27 3.30
C PHE A 146 -5.46 13.40 4.22
N GLN A 147 -6.42 14.06 4.86
CA GLN A 147 -6.16 15.19 5.76
C GLN A 147 -5.83 14.72 7.18
N TYR A 148 -6.48 13.69 7.71
CA TYR A 148 -6.18 13.20 9.05
C TYR A 148 -5.03 12.17 9.02
N TYR A 149 -3.93 12.50 9.70
CA TYR A 149 -2.66 11.77 9.55
C TYR A 149 -2.77 10.26 9.84
N PRO A 150 -3.35 9.79 10.96
CA PRO A 150 -3.48 8.36 11.23
C PRO A 150 -4.24 7.59 10.14
N SER A 151 -5.32 8.17 9.61
CA SER A 151 -6.08 7.57 8.51
C SER A 151 -5.27 7.53 7.21
N SER A 152 -4.49 8.58 6.93
CA SER A 152 -3.64 8.65 5.75
C SER A 152 -2.53 7.59 5.78
N VAL A 153 -1.88 7.38 6.94
CA VAL A 153 -0.89 6.33 7.16
C VAL A 153 -1.53 4.97 6.93
N LYS A 154 -2.66 4.69 7.59
CA LYS A 154 -3.40 3.44 7.42
C LYS A 154 -3.76 3.17 5.96
N LEU A 155 -4.19 4.18 5.20
CA LEU A 155 -4.52 4.06 3.78
C LEU A 155 -3.28 3.72 2.94
N VAL A 156 -2.20 4.49 3.09
CA VAL A 156 -0.95 4.32 2.33
C VAL A 156 -0.37 2.93 2.54
N PHE A 157 -0.24 2.51 3.80
CA PHE A 157 0.39 1.23 4.11
C PHE A 157 -0.48 0.02 3.77
N ASN A 158 -1.80 0.08 3.97
CA ASN A 158 -2.68 -1.00 3.50
C ASN A 158 -2.67 -1.10 1.98
N THR A 159 -2.66 0.03 1.27
CA THR A 159 -2.57 0.05 -0.20
C THR A 159 -1.24 -0.53 -0.66
N PHE A 160 -0.14 -0.10 -0.06
CA PHE A 160 1.19 -0.63 -0.33
C PHE A 160 1.26 -2.15 -0.07
N TYR A 161 0.70 -2.62 1.04
CA TYR A 161 0.66 -4.03 1.38
C TYR A 161 -0.12 -4.86 0.34
N ILE A 162 -1.29 -4.39 -0.09
CA ILE A 162 -2.10 -5.06 -1.13
C ILE A 162 -1.33 -5.08 -2.46
N LEU A 163 -0.76 -3.96 -2.89
CA LEU A 163 -0.05 -3.87 -4.16
C LEU A 163 1.21 -4.73 -4.17
N SER A 164 2.02 -4.69 -3.11
CA SER A 164 3.24 -5.51 -2.99
C SER A 164 2.95 -7.01 -3.02
N ASN A 165 1.93 -7.46 -2.28
CA ASN A 165 1.50 -8.86 -2.31
C ASN A 165 0.87 -9.25 -3.65
N ALA A 166 0.16 -8.35 -4.32
CA ALA A 166 -0.40 -8.61 -5.65
C ALA A 166 0.71 -8.80 -6.69
N VAL A 167 1.78 -7.99 -6.62
CA VAL A 167 2.99 -8.17 -7.43
C VAL A 167 3.62 -9.54 -7.15
N LEU A 168 3.80 -9.89 -5.87
CA LEU A 168 4.40 -11.15 -5.47
C LEU A 168 3.61 -12.36 -6.00
N MET A 169 2.31 -12.41 -5.75
CA MET A 169 1.42 -13.47 -6.22
C MET A 169 1.40 -13.56 -7.75
N THR A 170 1.42 -12.40 -8.43
CA THR A 170 1.47 -12.34 -9.89
C THR A 170 2.68 -13.06 -10.45
N PHE A 171 3.84 -12.81 -9.85
CA PHE A 171 5.08 -13.40 -10.30
C PHE A 171 5.27 -14.85 -9.84
N ILE A 172 4.71 -15.26 -8.70
CA ILE A 172 4.65 -16.67 -8.30
C ILE A 172 3.91 -17.47 -9.37
N VAL A 173 2.71 -17.03 -9.76
CA VAL A 173 1.94 -17.70 -10.81
C VAL A 173 2.67 -17.65 -12.16
N PHE A 174 3.30 -16.52 -12.51
CA PHE A 174 4.13 -16.44 -13.71
C PHE A 174 5.29 -17.44 -13.71
N GLY A 175 6.00 -17.60 -12.58
CA GLY A 175 7.06 -18.58 -12.40
C GLY A 175 6.58 -20.01 -12.59
N ILE A 176 5.42 -20.35 -12.01
CA ILE A 176 4.76 -21.66 -12.18
C ILE A 176 4.41 -21.90 -13.66
N ILE A 177 3.94 -20.89 -14.38
CA ILE A 177 3.60 -21.00 -15.81
C ILE A 177 4.86 -21.22 -16.66
N VAL A 178 5.91 -20.44 -16.41
CA VAL A 178 7.20 -20.58 -17.07
C VAL A 178 7.72 -22.01 -16.87
N LEU A 179 7.61 -22.53 -15.64
CA LEU A 179 7.98 -23.89 -15.29
C LEU A 179 7.18 -24.92 -16.09
N ILE A 180 5.85 -24.89 -16.02
CA ILE A 180 4.97 -25.85 -16.73
C ILE A 180 5.21 -25.82 -18.24
N ARG A 181 5.44 -24.63 -18.82
CA ARG A 181 5.61 -24.47 -20.27
C ARG A 181 6.96 -24.96 -20.77
N TYR A 182 8.05 -24.68 -20.05
CA TYR A 182 9.42 -24.96 -20.52
C TYR A 182 10.02 -26.26 -19.98
N LEU A 183 9.50 -26.81 -18.88
CA LEU A 183 9.98 -28.09 -18.34
C LEU A 183 9.94 -29.25 -19.37
N PRO A 184 8.90 -29.39 -20.21
CA PRO A 184 8.90 -30.44 -21.23
C PRO A 184 10.00 -30.26 -22.29
N LEU A 185 10.41 -29.01 -22.57
CA LEU A 185 11.51 -28.72 -23.51
C LEU A 185 12.87 -29.04 -22.88
N TYR A 186 13.06 -28.65 -21.61
CA TYR A 186 14.25 -29.00 -20.85
C TYR A 186 14.48 -30.52 -20.79
N THR A 187 13.42 -31.26 -20.50
CA THR A 187 13.50 -32.72 -20.40
C THR A 187 13.67 -33.41 -21.74
N TYR A 188 13.14 -32.83 -22.83
CA TYR A 188 13.42 -33.28 -24.19
C TYR A 188 14.92 -33.14 -24.54
N ASP A 189 15.54 -32.01 -24.19
CA ASP A 189 16.97 -31.78 -24.44
C ASP A 189 17.85 -32.71 -23.61
N ILE A 190 17.49 -32.99 -22.35
CA ILE A 190 18.18 -34.00 -21.55
C ILE A 190 18.11 -35.36 -22.23
N ARG A 191 16.90 -35.79 -22.64
CA ARG A 191 16.70 -37.08 -23.32
C ARG A 191 17.48 -37.18 -24.63
N LYS A 192 17.62 -36.07 -25.37
CA LYS A 192 18.36 -36.06 -26.64
C LYS A 192 19.88 -36.11 -26.40
N ASN A 193 20.38 -35.45 -25.35
CA ASN A 193 21.80 -35.35 -25.07
C ASN A 193 22.34 -36.50 -24.21
N MET A 194 21.50 -37.16 -23.41
CA MET A 194 21.83 -38.41 -22.74
C MET A 194 21.51 -39.55 -23.72
N ALA A 195 22.52 -40.35 -24.07
CA ALA A 195 22.44 -41.40 -25.08
C ALA A 195 21.21 -42.31 -24.91
N GLN A 196 20.75 -42.89 -26.02
CA GLN A 196 19.43 -43.54 -26.24
C GLN A 196 19.04 -44.69 -25.28
N GLU A 197 19.85 -45.02 -24.28
CA GLU A 197 19.72 -46.22 -23.44
C GLU A 197 18.95 -46.01 -22.14
N ILE A 198 18.56 -44.78 -21.78
CA ILE A 198 17.86 -44.55 -20.50
C ILE A 198 16.36 -44.88 -20.64
N PRO A 199 15.80 -45.80 -19.82
CA PRO A 199 14.38 -46.13 -19.86
C PRO A 199 13.51 -44.90 -19.56
N THR A 200 12.35 -44.82 -20.23
CA THR A 200 11.41 -43.69 -20.15
C THR A 200 10.94 -43.41 -18.73
N LEU A 201 10.82 -44.45 -17.90
CA LEU A 201 10.48 -44.35 -16.49
C LEU A 201 11.51 -43.52 -15.71
N LEU A 202 12.81 -43.81 -15.88
CA LEU A 202 13.90 -43.13 -15.18
C LEU A 202 13.98 -41.65 -15.58
N ILE A 203 13.75 -41.34 -16.86
CA ILE A 203 13.69 -39.95 -17.33
C ILE A 203 12.51 -39.23 -16.68
N ASN A 204 11.33 -39.86 -16.59
CA ASN A 204 10.16 -39.28 -15.93
C ASN A 204 10.40 -39.04 -14.43
N SER A 205 11.05 -39.99 -13.74
CA SER A 205 11.48 -39.83 -12.35
C SER A 205 12.47 -38.68 -12.18
N LEU A 206 13.40 -38.50 -13.13
CA LEU A 206 14.34 -37.38 -13.12
C LEU A 206 13.63 -36.02 -13.30
N LYS A 207 12.53 -35.95 -14.07
CA LYS A 207 11.72 -34.72 -14.19
C LYS A 207 11.14 -34.31 -12.85
N ILE A 208 10.59 -35.29 -12.13
CA ILE A 208 10.01 -35.09 -10.79
C ILE A 208 11.13 -34.68 -9.84
N LEU A 209 12.25 -35.40 -9.83
CA LEU A 209 13.37 -35.08 -8.96
C LEU A 209 13.86 -33.63 -9.13
N VAL A 210 14.09 -33.17 -10.37
CA VAL A 210 14.55 -31.79 -10.66
C VAL A 210 13.57 -30.72 -10.19
N LEU A 211 12.26 -31.00 -10.25
CA LEU A 211 11.24 -30.10 -9.70
C LEU A 211 11.30 -30.01 -8.18
N PHE A 212 11.61 -31.13 -7.51
CA PHE A 212 11.62 -31.21 -6.05
C PHE A 212 12.97 -30.87 -5.39
N ILE A 213 14.05 -30.68 -6.17
CA ILE A 213 15.38 -30.28 -5.66
C ILE A 213 15.29 -29.09 -4.68
N PRO A 214 14.60 -27.97 -4.99
CA PRO A 214 14.50 -26.85 -4.06
C PRO A 214 13.86 -27.23 -2.72
N PHE A 215 12.83 -28.07 -2.75
CA PHE A 215 12.12 -28.50 -1.55
C PHE A 215 12.97 -29.46 -0.70
N PHE A 216 13.74 -30.36 -1.33
CA PHE A 216 14.72 -31.21 -0.62
C PHE A 216 15.83 -30.38 0.03
N LEU A 217 16.23 -29.29 -0.62
CA LEU A 217 17.17 -28.31 -0.07
C LEU A 217 16.52 -27.34 0.94
N ARG A 218 15.23 -27.54 1.27
CA ARG A 218 14.43 -26.67 2.15
C ARG A 218 14.48 -25.19 1.73
N LEU A 219 14.64 -24.93 0.44
CA LEU A 219 14.52 -23.58 -0.11
C LEU A 219 13.07 -23.12 0.01
N ASP A 220 12.87 -21.86 0.39
CA ASP A 220 11.54 -21.26 0.39
C ASP A 220 10.98 -21.15 -1.04
N ILE A 221 9.71 -20.74 -1.16
CA ILE A 221 9.03 -20.64 -2.46
C ILE A 221 9.73 -19.66 -3.40
N LEU A 222 10.41 -18.65 -2.86
CA LEU A 222 11.08 -17.59 -3.61
C LEU A 222 12.40 -18.10 -4.19
N TRP A 223 13.22 -18.76 -3.38
CA TRP A 223 14.44 -19.45 -3.81
C TRP A 223 14.14 -20.62 -4.75
N SER A 224 12.98 -21.26 -4.61
CA SER A 224 12.50 -22.27 -5.56
C SER A 224 12.21 -21.67 -6.94
N ILE A 225 11.50 -20.52 -6.99
CA ILE A 225 11.26 -19.81 -8.26
C ILE A 225 12.57 -19.32 -8.87
N PHE A 226 13.51 -18.85 -8.05
CA PHE A 226 14.86 -18.49 -8.49
C PHE A 226 15.58 -19.67 -9.15
N PHE A 227 15.61 -20.82 -8.48
CA PHE A 227 16.22 -22.04 -8.99
C PHE A 227 15.65 -22.44 -10.35
N TRP A 228 14.32 -22.47 -10.49
CA TRP A 228 13.68 -22.81 -11.76
C TRP A 228 13.90 -21.76 -12.85
N SER A 229 13.95 -20.48 -12.49
CA SER A 229 14.26 -19.39 -13.41
C SER A 229 15.65 -19.52 -14.01
N VAL A 230 16.62 -19.92 -13.19
CA VAL A 230 17.99 -20.22 -13.62
C VAL A 230 18.01 -21.47 -14.50
N LEU A 231 17.40 -22.56 -14.04
CA LEU A 231 17.36 -23.83 -14.78
C LEU A 231 16.79 -23.66 -16.20
N LEU A 232 15.72 -22.88 -16.32
CA LEU A 232 14.99 -22.69 -17.56
C LEU A 232 15.46 -21.48 -18.38
N TRP A 233 16.48 -20.74 -17.91
CA TRP A 233 16.97 -19.52 -18.54
C TRP A 233 17.31 -19.70 -20.03
N GLY A 234 17.77 -20.88 -20.45
CA GLY A 234 18.05 -21.18 -21.86
C GLY A 234 16.82 -21.20 -22.78
N TYR A 235 15.67 -21.62 -22.27
CA TYR A 235 14.45 -21.90 -23.03
C TYR A 235 13.51 -20.69 -23.14
N VAL A 236 13.57 -19.84 -22.13
CA VAL A 236 12.70 -18.66 -21.96
C VAL A 236 12.97 -17.60 -23.05
N SER A 237 11.93 -16.88 -23.46
CA SER A 237 12.06 -15.81 -24.48
C SER A 237 12.83 -14.58 -23.95
N ARG A 238 13.32 -13.71 -24.83
CA ARG A 238 14.06 -12.49 -24.40
C ARG A 238 13.22 -11.59 -23.49
N ARG A 239 11.94 -11.39 -23.81
CA ARG A 239 11.02 -10.56 -23.02
C ARG A 239 10.80 -11.15 -21.63
N GLU A 240 10.65 -12.46 -21.54
CA GLU A 240 10.46 -13.14 -20.27
C GLU A 240 11.73 -13.14 -19.42
N LYS A 241 12.92 -13.20 -20.01
CA LYS A 241 14.18 -13.04 -19.28
C LYS A 241 14.25 -11.69 -18.57
N HIS A 242 13.86 -10.60 -19.25
CA HIS A 242 13.80 -9.28 -18.64
C HIS A 242 12.78 -9.25 -17.49
N LEU A 243 11.60 -9.85 -17.67
CA LEU A 243 10.58 -9.90 -16.62
C LEU A 243 10.99 -10.75 -15.42
N ILE A 244 11.63 -11.90 -15.65
CA ILE A 244 12.22 -12.72 -14.59
C ILE A 244 13.32 -11.93 -13.86
N ALA A 245 14.20 -11.23 -14.58
CA ALA A 245 15.24 -10.42 -13.94
C ALA A 245 14.64 -9.29 -13.08
N ILE A 246 13.65 -8.55 -13.61
CA ILE A 246 12.93 -7.51 -12.86
C ILE A 246 12.26 -8.11 -11.62
N PHE A 247 11.65 -9.30 -11.75
CA PHE A 247 11.04 -9.98 -10.61
C PHE A 247 12.06 -10.40 -9.55
N LEU A 248 13.17 -11.01 -9.95
CA LEU A 248 14.21 -11.44 -9.01
C LEU A 248 14.81 -10.23 -8.27
N ILE A 249 14.98 -9.11 -8.97
CA ILE A 249 15.32 -7.83 -8.34
C ILE A 249 14.23 -7.44 -7.34
N ALA A 250 12.97 -7.34 -7.76
CA ALA A 250 11.86 -6.95 -6.89
C ALA A 250 11.72 -7.87 -5.67
N LEU A 251 11.93 -9.18 -5.82
CA LEU A 251 11.84 -10.18 -4.77
C LEU A 251 12.96 -10.06 -3.74
N VAL A 252 14.16 -9.64 -4.14
CA VAL A 252 15.25 -9.30 -3.21
C VAL A 252 14.90 -8.02 -2.43
N TYR A 253 14.29 -7.04 -3.08
CA TYR A 253 13.99 -5.75 -2.45
C TYR A 253 12.69 -5.74 -1.64
N LEU A 254 11.70 -6.59 -1.94
CA LEU A 254 10.38 -6.55 -1.32
C LEU A 254 10.41 -6.86 0.20
N PRO A 255 11.06 -7.95 0.68
CA PRO A 255 11.16 -8.22 2.11
C PRO A 255 11.92 -7.13 2.86
N PHE A 256 12.92 -6.54 2.20
CA PHE A 256 13.69 -5.44 2.74
C PHE A 256 12.83 -4.18 2.90
N PHE A 257 12.12 -3.80 1.85
CA PHE A 257 11.22 -2.65 1.88
C PHE A 257 10.14 -2.84 2.96
N VAL A 258 9.53 -4.03 3.02
CA VAL A 258 8.54 -4.35 4.05
C VAL A 258 9.15 -4.22 5.45
N ARG A 259 10.34 -4.79 5.71
CA ARG A 259 11.03 -4.69 7.01
C ARG A 259 11.43 -3.26 7.37
N SER A 260 11.93 -2.48 6.41
CA SER A 260 12.27 -1.07 6.63
C SER A 260 11.02 -0.25 6.95
N SER A 261 9.91 -0.54 6.26
CA SER A 261 8.63 0.13 6.48
C SER A 261 8.02 -0.24 7.84
N SER A 262 8.12 -1.50 8.27
CA SER A 262 7.62 -1.94 9.58
C SER A 262 8.46 -1.39 10.73
N SER A 263 9.79 -1.51 10.66
CA SER A 263 10.68 -0.96 11.70
C SER A 263 10.57 0.55 11.85
N THR A 264 10.19 1.27 10.78
CA THR A 264 9.95 2.71 10.88
C THR A 264 8.60 3.02 11.50
N LEU A 265 7.56 2.23 11.21
CA LEU A 265 6.25 2.35 11.86
C LEU A 265 6.29 2.00 13.36
N ASP A 266 7.11 1.01 13.73
CA ASP A 266 7.28 0.52 15.11
C ASP A 266 8.38 1.28 15.88
N GLY A 267 9.01 2.28 15.24
CA GLY A 267 10.08 3.06 15.86
C GLY A 267 9.54 4.13 16.81
N ALA A 268 10.29 4.44 17.88
CA ALA A 268 9.94 5.46 18.90
C ALA A 268 9.58 6.84 18.33
N SER A 269 10.03 7.14 17.12
CA SER A 269 9.79 8.39 16.40
C SER A 269 8.60 8.33 15.44
N SER A 270 8.04 7.16 15.16
CA SER A 270 6.68 7.02 14.61
C SER A 270 5.68 7.23 15.74
N ASP A 271 5.94 6.65 16.91
CA ASP A 271 5.14 6.87 18.13
C ASP A 271 4.99 8.36 18.41
N ILE A 272 6.08 9.13 18.40
CA ILE A 272 6.00 10.57 18.69
C ILE A 272 5.11 11.33 17.69
N ILE A 273 5.02 10.92 16.42
CA ILE A 273 4.16 11.59 15.44
C ILE A 273 2.69 11.36 15.76
N PHE A 274 2.32 10.15 16.19
CA PHE A 274 0.98 9.85 16.65
C PHE A 274 0.62 10.62 17.92
N GLU A 275 1.54 10.70 18.89
CA GLU A 275 1.35 11.50 20.11
C GLU A 275 1.17 12.98 19.79
N ILE A 276 2.00 13.54 18.89
CA ILE A 276 1.84 14.92 18.41
C ILE A 276 0.46 15.12 17.78
N ASN A 277 0.05 14.23 16.86
CA ASN A 277 -1.25 14.35 16.19
C ASN A 277 -2.39 14.33 17.20
N GLN A 278 -2.34 13.42 18.17
CA GLN A 278 -3.32 13.30 19.24
C GLN A 278 -3.39 14.59 20.07
N THR A 279 -2.26 15.15 20.51
CA THR A 279 -2.25 16.42 21.26
C THR A 279 -2.80 17.60 20.45
N ASN A 280 -2.56 17.62 19.14
CA ASN A 280 -3.05 18.71 18.28
C ASN A 280 -4.57 18.62 18.05
N HIS A 281 -5.11 17.41 17.85
CA HIS A 281 -6.45 17.22 17.30
C HIS A 281 -7.44 16.50 18.23
N GLU A 282 -7.00 15.79 19.26
CA GLU A 282 -7.86 14.94 20.10
C GLU A 282 -7.78 15.33 21.57
N ASP A 283 -8.56 14.67 22.44
CA ASP A 283 -8.30 14.68 23.88
C ASP A 283 -7.04 13.85 24.17
N TRP A 284 -6.03 14.45 24.81
CA TRP A 284 -4.77 13.78 25.12
C TRP A 284 -4.71 13.37 26.59
N GLY A 285 -4.24 12.15 26.85
CA GLY A 285 -4.04 11.66 28.20
C GLY A 285 -2.73 12.17 28.82
N ARG A 286 -2.58 12.02 30.14
CA ARG A 286 -1.29 12.28 30.82
C ARG A 286 -0.14 11.48 30.21
N GLY A 287 -0.40 10.25 29.77
CA GLY A 287 0.60 9.41 29.11
C GLY A 287 1.14 9.99 27.78
N THR A 288 0.30 10.66 27.00
CA THR A 288 0.71 11.35 25.75
C THR A 288 1.66 12.50 26.06
N GLU A 289 1.31 13.31 27.06
CA GLU A 289 2.14 14.45 27.49
C GLU A 289 3.48 13.98 28.07
N GLU A 290 3.48 12.92 28.89
CA GLU A 290 4.69 12.30 29.43
C GLU A 290 5.63 11.82 28.32
N LYS A 291 5.09 11.17 27.27
CA LYS A 291 5.89 10.72 26.12
C LYS A 291 6.49 11.91 25.35
N LEU A 292 5.73 12.98 25.11
CA LEU A 292 6.24 14.19 24.47
C LEU A 292 7.34 14.86 25.31
N ARG A 293 7.17 14.93 26.63
CA ARG A 293 8.18 15.47 27.55
C ARG A 293 9.43 14.60 27.60
N ALA A 294 9.28 13.28 27.68
CA ALA A 294 10.39 12.32 27.64
C ALA A 294 11.18 12.42 26.32
N TRP A 295 10.49 12.63 25.19
CA TRP A 295 11.13 12.88 23.92
C TRP A 295 12.01 14.15 23.95
N LEU A 296 11.52 15.24 24.54
CA LEU A 296 12.30 16.47 24.67
C LEU A 296 13.54 16.35 25.56
N VAL A 297 13.59 15.37 26.48
CA VAL A 297 14.82 15.09 27.25
C VAL A 297 15.96 14.68 26.30
N THR A 298 15.65 13.89 25.28
CA THR A 298 16.64 13.41 24.29
C THR A 298 16.76 14.32 23.07
N HIS A 299 15.71 15.09 22.75
CA HIS A 299 15.63 15.97 21.59
C HIS A 299 15.13 17.38 22.01
N PRO A 300 15.92 18.14 22.79
CA PRO A 300 15.45 19.39 23.42
C PRO A 300 15.07 20.51 22.46
N ASN A 301 15.50 20.40 21.21
CA ASN A 301 15.33 21.39 20.14
C ASN A 301 14.25 21.01 19.12
N ASP A 302 13.43 20.00 19.39
CA ASP A 302 12.35 19.59 18.50
C ASP A 302 11.19 20.60 18.53
N SER A 303 11.18 21.53 17.58
CA SER A 303 10.21 22.62 17.53
C SER A 303 8.75 22.14 17.44
N GLU A 304 8.49 21.01 16.77
CA GLU A 304 7.12 20.50 16.56
C GLU A 304 6.55 19.89 17.85
N VAL A 305 7.39 19.20 18.62
CA VAL A 305 7.01 18.67 19.94
C VAL A 305 6.84 19.82 20.94
N LEU A 306 7.75 20.80 20.95
CA LEU A 306 7.62 22.02 21.77
C LEU A 306 6.31 22.75 21.46
N PHE A 307 5.97 22.95 20.20
CA PHE A 307 4.70 23.56 19.77
C PHE A 307 3.48 22.79 20.27
N SER A 308 3.52 21.46 20.18
CA SER A 308 2.37 20.62 20.54
C SER A 308 2.13 20.60 22.04
N LEU A 309 3.21 20.56 22.84
CA LEU A 309 3.12 20.77 24.28
C LEU A 309 2.60 22.17 24.61
N ALA A 310 3.10 23.21 23.95
CA ALA A 310 2.61 24.58 24.15
C ALA A 310 1.10 24.71 23.90
N LEU A 311 0.59 24.06 22.86
CA LEU A 311 -0.83 24.02 22.55
C LEU A 311 -1.64 23.30 23.64
N ALA A 312 -1.13 22.17 24.13
CA ALA A 312 -1.75 21.46 25.25
C ALA A 312 -1.79 22.30 26.54
N GLU A 313 -0.69 22.96 26.88
CA GLU A 313 -0.59 23.84 28.05
C GLU A 313 -1.57 25.02 27.93
N LYS A 314 -1.66 25.65 26.74
CA LYS A 314 -2.60 26.74 26.47
C LYS A 314 -4.04 26.30 26.66
N ARG A 315 -4.43 25.16 26.08
CA ARG A 315 -5.80 24.62 26.17
C ARG A 315 -6.19 24.28 27.60
N GLN A 316 -5.21 23.91 28.44
CA GLN A 316 -5.38 23.67 29.87
C GLN A 316 -5.35 24.95 30.72
N GLY A 317 -5.17 26.13 30.11
CA GLY A 317 -5.13 27.43 30.80
C GLY A 317 -3.78 27.78 31.44
N ARG A 318 -2.74 26.96 31.23
CA ARG A 318 -1.38 27.17 31.74
C ARG A 318 -0.57 28.05 30.78
N TYR A 319 -0.96 29.33 30.73
CA TYR A 319 -0.44 30.31 29.78
C TYR A 319 1.07 30.61 29.94
N PRO A 320 1.63 30.75 31.15
CA PRO A 320 3.06 30.98 31.32
C PRO A 320 3.92 29.86 30.70
N GLU A 321 3.57 28.61 30.99
CA GLU A 321 4.23 27.40 30.49
C GLU A 321 4.08 27.28 28.97
N ALA A 322 2.86 27.52 28.46
CA ALA A 322 2.60 27.56 27.03
C ALA A 322 3.49 28.59 26.32
N GLY A 323 3.59 29.80 26.88
CA GLY A 323 4.41 30.87 26.34
C GLY A 323 5.89 30.52 26.28
N GLU A 324 6.41 29.82 27.29
CA GLU A 324 7.79 29.32 27.28
C GLU A 324 8.04 28.32 26.16
N PHE A 325 7.17 27.31 26.03
CA PHE A 325 7.30 26.30 24.98
C PHE A 325 7.17 26.91 23.58
N TYR A 326 6.24 27.85 23.35
CA TYR A 326 6.14 28.54 22.06
C TYR A 326 7.40 29.36 21.75
N ARG A 327 7.92 30.13 22.72
CA ARG A 327 9.18 30.88 22.52
C ARG A 327 10.34 29.96 22.16
N ARG A 328 10.47 28.82 22.84
CA ARG A 328 11.49 27.80 22.50
C ARG A 328 11.27 27.22 21.11
N ALA A 329 10.04 26.90 20.72
CA ALA A 329 9.73 26.41 19.38
C ALA A 329 10.12 27.43 18.29
N ILE A 330 9.85 28.73 18.53
CA ILE A 330 10.19 29.83 17.62
C ILE A 330 11.70 30.06 17.55
N GLN A 331 12.43 29.92 18.67
CA GLN A 331 13.90 30.00 18.67
C GLN A 331 14.52 28.93 17.78
N GLN A 332 13.99 27.70 17.80
CA GLN A 332 14.48 26.61 16.96
C GLN A 332 14.04 26.74 15.50
N ASN A 333 12.86 27.32 15.26
CA ASN A 333 12.34 27.59 13.92
C ASN A 333 11.70 29.00 13.85
N PRO A 334 12.49 30.03 13.49
CA PRO A 334 12.00 31.41 13.41
C PRO A 334 10.90 31.64 12.36
N ARG A 335 10.70 30.71 11.42
CA ARG A 335 9.64 30.75 10.41
C ARG A 335 8.42 29.91 10.79
N PHE A 336 8.29 29.52 12.06
CA PHE A 336 7.15 28.75 12.56
C PHE A 336 5.95 29.67 12.84
N SER A 337 5.28 30.14 11.78
CA SER A 337 4.19 31.12 11.87
C SER A 337 3.04 30.67 12.77
N GLU A 338 2.71 29.38 12.79
CA GLU A 338 1.68 28.83 13.67
C GLU A 338 2.05 28.99 15.16
N ALA A 339 3.31 28.76 15.51
CA ALA A 339 3.80 28.97 16.88
C ALA A 339 3.80 30.45 17.27
N VAL A 340 4.18 31.35 16.34
CA VAL A 340 4.15 32.80 16.55
C VAL A 340 2.71 33.29 16.77
N SER A 341 1.76 32.84 15.94
CA SER A 341 0.34 33.19 16.11
C SER A 341 -0.21 32.69 17.44
N ASN A 342 0.03 31.42 17.79
CA ASN A 342 -0.49 30.87 19.04
C ASN A 342 0.20 31.49 20.28
N LEU A 343 1.46 31.94 20.18
CA LEU A 343 2.07 32.77 21.22
C LEU A 343 1.33 34.11 21.38
N GLY A 344 0.86 34.70 20.28
CA GLY A 344 -0.06 35.84 20.29
C GLY A 344 -1.34 35.53 21.06
N ASN A 345 -1.93 34.34 20.86
CA ASN A 345 -3.11 33.90 21.62
C ASN A 345 -2.82 33.85 23.13
N VAL A 346 -1.64 33.35 23.52
CA VAL A 346 -1.18 33.30 24.91
C VAL A 346 -1.01 34.72 25.48
N TYR A 347 -0.41 35.64 24.73
CA TYR A 347 -0.27 37.04 25.18
C TYR A 347 -1.63 37.72 25.36
N LEU A 348 -2.58 37.46 24.47
CA LEU A 348 -3.93 38.02 24.60
C LEU A 348 -4.65 37.46 25.84
N ALA A 349 -4.52 36.15 26.10
CA ALA A 349 -5.01 35.52 27.32
C ALA A 349 -4.41 36.14 28.60
N GLN A 350 -3.15 36.59 28.52
CA GLN A 350 -2.44 37.30 29.59
C GLN A 350 -2.70 38.81 29.63
N LYS A 351 -3.64 39.32 28.81
CA LYS A 351 -3.96 40.76 28.66
C LYS A 351 -2.79 41.63 28.17
N GLN A 352 -1.82 41.02 27.48
CA GLN A 352 -0.68 41.70 26.87
C GLN A 352 -0.97 41.99 25.38
N THR A 353 -1.99 42.82 25.11
CA THR A 353 -2.54 43.02 23.77
C THR A 353 -1.50 43.53 22.76
N THR A 354 -0.61 44.44 23.17
CA THR A 354 0.45 44.96 22.29
C THR A 354 1.39 43.87 21.78
N LEU A 355 1.75 42.92 22.65
CA LEU A 355 2.59 41.77 22.27
C LEU A 355 1.83 40.77 21.40
N ALA A 356 0.54 40.58 21.67
CA ALA A 356 -0.33 39.76 20.82
C ALA A 356 -0.41 40.31 19.39
N ILE A 357 -0.68 41.61 19.24
CA ILE A 357 -0.72 42.30 17.94
C ILE A 357 0.59 42.13 17.18
N ALA A 358 1.73 42.38 17.85
CA ALA A 358 3.05 42.22 17.23
C ALA A 358 3.28 40.76 16.76
N SER A 359 2.87 39.78 17.57
CA SER A 359 2.98 38.36 17.23
C SER A 359 2.13 37.99 16.01
N TYR A 360 0.87 38.44 15.94
CA TYR A 360 0.03 38.17 14.77
C TYR A 360 0.56 38.84 13.51
N GLN A 361 1.05 40.09 13.60
CA GLN A 361 1.67 40.79 12.48
C GLN A 361 2.94 40.06 12.00
N GLN A 362 3.75 39.53 12.91
CA GLN A 362 4.91 38.71 12.57
C GLN A 362 4.47 37.40 11.88
N ALA A 363 3.45 36.70 12.39
CA ALA A 363 2.91 35.48 11.78
C ALA A 363 2.40 35.74 10.35
N ILE A 364 1.69 36.86 10.13
CA ILE A 364 1.24 37.33 8.81
C ILE A 364 2.44 37.63 7.90
N GLY A 365 3.49 38.27 8.42
CA GLY A 365 4.72 38.54 7.65
C GLY A 365 5.44 37.26 7.19
N ILE A 366 5.35 36.18 7.97
CA ILE A 366 5.91 34.87 7.61
C ILE A 366 4.99 34.12 6.62
N ASN A 367 3.68 34.14 6.87
CA ASN A 367 2.67 33.46 6.05
C ASN A 367 1.37 34.28 5.95
N PRO A 368 1.23 35.12 4.89
CA PRO A 368 0.08 36.01 4.74
C PRO A 368 -1.19 35.30 4.22
N GLY A 369 -1.12 34.00 3.91
CA GLY A 369 -2.25 33.24 3.37
C GLY A 369 -3.19 32.64 4.42
N ARG A 370 -2.95 32.89 5.72
CA ARG A 370 -3.67 32.24 6.82
C ARG A 370 -4.76 33.17 7.38
N GLY A 371 -6.03 32.85 7.08
CA GLY A 371 -7.18 33.60 7.58
C GLY A 371 -7.25 33.72 9.11
N ALA A 372 -6.85 32.66 9.83
CA ALA A 372 -6.81 32.63 11.28
C ALA A 372 -5.95 33.76 11.90
N TYR A 373 -4.84 34.13 11.27
CA TYR A 373 -3.96 35.18 11.82
C TYR A 373 -4.63 36.55 11.76
N TYR A 374 -5.35 36.83 10.68
CA TYR A 374 -6.14 38.05 10.54
C TYR A 374 -7.32 38.05 11.51
N TYR A 375 -7.99 36.92 11.70
CA TYR A 375 -9.08 36.82 12.68
C TYR A 375 -8.59 37.10 14.11
N ASN A 376 -7.48 36.50 14.53
CA ASN A 376 -6.94 36.73 15.87
C ASN A 376 -6.42 38.16 16.03
N LEU A 377 -5.84 38.75 14.98
CA LEU A 377 -5.47 40.16 14.96
C LEU A 377 -6.68 41.08 15.07
N TRP A 378 -7.77 40.76 14.37
CA TRP A 378 -9.05 41.47 14.48
C TRP A 378 -9.62 41.40 15.89
N ARG A 379 -9.61 40.23 16.52
CA ARG A 379 -9.99 40.07 17.94
C ARG A 379 -9.14 40.94 18.86
N ALA A 380 -7.83 41.00 18.64
CA ALA A 380 -6.94 41.85 19.42
C ALA A 380 -7.20 43.35 19.21
N TYR A 381 -7.42 43.80 17.97
CA TYR A 381 -7.79 45.19 17.68
C TYR A 381 -9.14 45.56 18.28
N SER A 382 -10.09 44.62 18.32
CA SER A 382 -11.43 44.87 18.87
C SER A 382 -11.42 45.09 20.38
N GLN A 383 -10.35 44.68 21.09
CA GLN A 383 -10.17 44.94 22.51
C GLN A 383 -9.62 46.36 22.80
N GLU A 384 -9.07 47.04 21.79
CA GLU A 384 -8.39 48.33 21.93
C GLU A 384 -9.17 49.45 21.24
N SER A 385 -9.72 50.39 22.02
CA SER A 385 -10.60 51.45 21.50
C SER A 385 -9.94 52.33 20.40
N TYR A 386 -8.63 52.57 20.48
CA TYR A 386 -7.90 53.42 19.52
C TYR A 386 -7.58 52.72 18.19
N LEU A 387 -7.86 51.41 18.04
CA LEU A 387 -7.57 50.63 16.81
C LEU A 387 -8.82 50.33 15.97
N SER A 388 -9.97 50.91 16.31
CA SER A 388 -11.27 50.70 15.65
C SER A 388 -11.21 50.81 14.11
N GLY A 389 -10.45 51.76 13.56
CA GLY A 389 -10.31 51.95 12.11
C GLY A 389 -9.63 50.79 11.35
N LYS A 390 -8.95 49.86 12.03
CA LYS A 390 -8.29 48.69 11.42
C LYS A 390 -9.11 47.39 11.53
N VAL A 391 -10.19 47.41 12.29
CA VAL A 391 -11.00 46.23 12.64
C VAL A 391 -11.67 45.66 11.39
N ASP A 392 -12.42 46.48 10.64
CA ASP A 392 -13.22 46.01 9.50
C ASP A 392 -12.35 45.40 8.39
N GLN A 393 -11.25 46.07 8.03
CA GLN A 393 -10.34 45.58 6.99
C GLN A 393 -9.71 44.23 7.35
N THR A 394 -9.34 44.05 8.62
CA THR A 394 -8.68 42.84 9.09
C THR A 394 -9.65 41.66 9.10
N PHE A 395 -10.90 41.88 9.54
CA PHE A 395 -11.94 40.85 9.51
C PHE A 395 -12.33 40.44 8.09
N GLN A 396 -12.53 41.42 7.19
CA GLN A 396 -12.80 41.16 5.78
C GLN A 396 -11.69 40.32 5.14
N LYS A 397 -10.42 40.60 5.48
CA LYS A 397 -9.29 39.82 4.98
C LYS A 397 -9.30 38.38 5.49
N ALA A 398 -9.63 38.18 6.77
CA ALA A 398 -9.79 36.83 7.34
C ALA A 398 -10.85 36.03 6.59
N GLN A 399 -12.03 36.64 6.35
CA GLN A 399 -13.15 36.01 5.65
C GLN A 399 -12.85 35.70 4.18
N GLN A 400 -12.08 36.56 3.50
CA GLN A 400 -11.63 36.30 2.12
C GLN A 400 -10.68 35.11 2.02
N LEU A 401 -9.81 34.92 3.02
CA LEU A 401 -8.80 33.87 3.00
C LEU A 401 -9.35 32.49 3.41
N ASP A 402 -10.25 32.46 4.40
CA ASP A 402 -10.83 31.20 4.89
C ASP A 402 -12.29 31.39 5.35
N PRO A 403 -13.25 31.49 4.41
CA PRO A 403 -14.63 31.81 4.76
C PRO A 403 -15.29 30.74 5.63
N GLU A 404 -14.96 29.45 5.42
CA GLU A 404 -15.54 28.34 6.18
C GLU A 404 -15.05 28.34 7.62
N LEU A 405 -13.75 28.52 7.85
CA LEU A 405 -13.17 28.60 9.20
C LEU A 405 -13.75 29.77 9.98
N ILE A 406 -13.85 30.95 9.35
CA ILE A 406 -14.32 32.18 10.00
C ILE A 406 -15.81 32.10 10.31
N SER A 407 -16.62 31.53 9.42
CA SER A 407 -18.03 31.25 9.71
C SER A 407 -18.15 30.33 10.93
N TYR A 408 -17.40 29.22 10.94
CA TYR A 408 -17.42 28.27 12.05
C TYR A 408 -17.07 28.93 13.40
N TYR A 409 -15.98 29.70 13.46
CA TYR A 409 -15.57 30.39 14.70
C TYR A 409 -16.50 31.53 15.12
N SER A 410 -17.21 32.14 14.18
CA SER A 410 -18.25 33.11 14.50
C SER A 410 -19.48 32.44 15.11
N ASP A 411 -19.84 31.24 14.62
CA ASP A 411 -20.98 30.46 15.13
C ASP A 411 -20.72 29.90 16.53
N ILE A 412 -19.47 29.52 16.83
CA ILE A 412 -19.08 28.98 18.15
C ILE A 412 -18.53 30.05 19.10
N ASP A 413 -18.66 31.34 18.80
CA ASP A 413 -18.05 32.40 19.60
C ASP A 413 -18.49 32.35 21.07
N SER A 414 -17.55 32.64 21.98
CA SER A 414 -17.75 32.60 23.42
C SER A 414 -16.62 33.36 24.12
N PRO A 415 -16.87 33.92 25.32
CA PRO A 415 -15.80 34.48 26.16
C PRO A 415 -14.68 33.50 26.52
N ASN A 416 -14.91 32.18 26.37
CA ASN A 416 -13.86 31.18 26.58
C ASN A 416 -12.73 31.34 25.55
N LEU A 417 -11.49 31.47 26.03
CA LEU A 417 -10.30 31.71 25.20
C LEU A 417 -9.97 30.61 24.18
N ASN A 418 -10.47 29.39 24.36
CA ASN A 418 -10.34 28.31 23.38
C ASN A 418 -11.34 28.42 22.21
N ARG A 419 -12.32 29.32 22.33
CA ARG A 419 -13.36 29.59 21.32
C ARG A 419 -13.25 31.00 20.74
N LEU A 420 -12.83 31.96 21.56
CA LEU A 420 -12.62 33.35 21.17
C LEU A 420 -11.53 33.50 20.10
N LEU A 421 -10.49 32.66 20.19
CA LEU A 421 -9.30 32.70 19.35
C LEU A 421 -9.15 31.39 18.58
N ILE A 422 -8.60 31.50 17.37
CA ILE A 422 -8.28 30.35 16.53
C ILE A 422 -6.88 29.86 16.91
N ASP A 423 -6.80 28.65 17.46
CA ASP A 423 -5.54 27.96 17.67
C ASP A 423 -5.15 27.21 16.40
N GLU A 424 -3.94 27.46 15.89
CA GLU A 424 -3.39 26.66 14.79
C GLU A 424 -2.94 25.29 15.28
N THR A 425 -3.03 24.29 14.40
CA THR A 425 -2.45 22.95 14.59
C THR A 425 -1.38 22.67 13.54
N LEU A 426 -0.61 21.61 13.75
CA LEU A 426 0.34 21.15 12.75
C LEU A 426 -0.38 20.59 11.51
N ALA A 427 -0.04 21.15 10.34
CA ALA A 427 -0.61 20.71 9.07
C ALA A 427 -0.15 19.30 8.66
N PRO A 428 -1.02 18.48 8.02
CA PRO A 428 -0.70 17.11 7.63
C PRO A 428 0.58 16.91 6.79
N PRO A 429 0.93 17.83 5.86
CA PRO A 429 2.19 17.72 5.11
C PRO A 429 3.43 17.74 5.99
N ARG A 430 3.39 18.38 7.18
CA ARG A 430 4.52 18.38 8.11
C ARG A 430 4.76 17.00 8.71
N PHE A 431 3.69 16.29 9.08
CA PHE A 431 3.80 14.91 9.55
C PHE A 431 4.41 13.99 8.50
N TRP A 432 3.98 14.10 7.24
CA TRP A 432 4.57 13.35 6.15
C TRP A 432 6.03 13.73 5.90
N LYS A 433 6.38 15.03 5.92
CA LYS A 433 7.76 15.47 5.79
C LYS A 433 8.64 14.91 6.90
N ARG A 434 8.17 14.93 8.15
CA ARG A 434 8.86 14.34 9.30
C ARG A 434 9.02 12.83 9.12
N PHE A 435 7.94 12.12 8.80
CA PHE A 435 7.96 10.69 8.51
C PHE A 435 8.98 10.34 7.43
N PHE A 436 8.95 11.02 6.28
CA PHE A 436 9.88 10.75 5.18
C PHE A 436 11.32 11.14 5.52
N ASN A 437 11.57 12.27 6.17
CA ASN A 437 12.91 12.63 6.63
C ASN A 437 13.48 11.57 7.57
N GLN A 438 12.62 10.98 8.40
CA GLN A 438 13.02 9.93 9.32
C GLN A 438 13.15 8.56 8.65
N PHE A 439 12.31 8.25 7.65
CA PHE A 439 12.30 7.00 6.86
C PHE A 439 13.39 6.94 5.78
N VAL A 440 13.77 8.09 5.22
CA VAL A 440 14.78 8.21 4.15
C VAL A 440 16.12 8.62 4.75
N GLY A 441 16.11 9.46 5.78
CA GLY A 441 17.32 10.06 6.35
C GLY A 441 17.89 11.16 5.45
N LYS A 442 18.90 11.87 5.96
CA LYS A 442 19.67 12.85 5.16
C LYS A 442 20.53 12.18 4.08
N GLU A 443 20.86 10.90 4.25
CA GLU A 443 21.72 10.12 3.35
C GLU A 443 21.00 9.70 2.05
N GLY A 444 19.68 9.85 1.98
CA GLY A 444 18.88 9.56 0.79
C GLY A 444 18.35 8.11 0.71
N PHE A 445 17.25 7.93 -0.04
CA PHE A 445 16.46 6.69 -0.01
C PHE A 445 17.24 5.49 -0.53
N LEU A 446 17.99 5.71 -1.61
CA LEU A 446 18.85 4.69 -2.21
C LEU A 446 19.98 4.26 -1.27
N PHE A 447 20.58 5.21 -0.54
CA PHE A 447 21.66 4.88 0.40
C PHE A 447 21.14 4.11 1.60
N ARG A 448 19.96 4.45 2.13
CA ARG A 448 19.37 3.68 3.23
C ARG A 448 18.94 2.28 2.79
N LEU A 449 18.31 2.15 1.62
CA LEU A 449 18.04 0.85 0.99
C LEU A 449 19.33 0.02 0.85
N PHE A 450 20.43 0.67 0.46
CA PHE A 450 21.74 0.05 0.32
C PHE A 450 22.32 -0.35 1.69
N LYS A 451 22.45 0.58 2.64
CA LYS A 451 23.01 0.35 3.98
C LYS A 451 22.32 -0.79 4.72
N ALA A 452 21.01 -0.84 4.64
CA ALA A 452 20.24 -1.84 5.36
C ALA A 452 20.26 -3.22 4.65
N TRP A 453 20.82 -3.30 3.44
CA TRP A 453 21.30 -4.55 2.81
C TRP A 453 22.56 -5.10 3.53
N PHE A 454 23.31 -4.26 4.25
CA PHE A 454 24.58 -4.59 4.90
C PHE A 454 24.50 -4.63 6.44
N GLU A 455 23.45 -4.09 7.07
CA GLU A 455 23.35 -3.97 8.55
C GLU A 455 23.24 -5.31 9.32
N LYS A 456 22.98 -6.44 8.66
CA LYS A 456 22.93 -7.77 9.31
C LYS A 456 23.68 -8.89 8.58
N THR A 457 24.42 -8.58 7.53
CA THR A 457 25.11 -9.60 6.73
C THR A 457 26.47 -9.90 7.38
N PRO A 458 26.80 -11.17 7.70
CA PRO A 458 28.13 -11.52 8.20
C PRO A 458 29.19 -10.95 7.28
N SER A 459 30.21 -10.29 7.85
CA SER A 459 31.27 -9.51 7.20
C SER A 459 32.06 -10.21 6.08
N ARG A 460 31.76 -11.47 5.77
CA ARG A 460 32.46 -12.28 4.77
C ARG A 460 31.75 -12.43 3.42
N VAL A 461 30.46 -12.08 3.27
CA VAL A 461 29.79 -12.19 1.95
C VAL A 461 28.86 -11.01 1.57
N PRO A 462 29.34 -9.76 1.40
CA PRO A 462 28.45 -8.69 0.93
C PRO A 462 28.82 -8.05 -0.42
N PHE A 463 30.09 -8.03 -0.83
CA PHE A 463 30.48 -7.34 -2.07
C PHE A 463 30.40 -8.23 -3.31
N LEU A 464 30.64 -9.54 -3.14
CA LEU A 464 30.65 -10.45 -4.27
C LEU A 464 29.26 -10.95 -4.64
N THR A 465 28.23 -10.93 -3.80
CA THR A 465 26.95 -11.61 -4.10
C THR A 465 26.18 -10.99 -5.29
N PRO A 466 25.92 -9.67 -5.36
CA PRO A 466 25.32 -9.04 -6.55
C PRO A 466 26.22 -9.14 -7.78
N VAL A 467 27.54 -9.03 -7.59
CA VAL A 467 28.53 -9.06 -8.67
C VAL A 467 28.68 -10.46 -9.26
N LEU A 468 28.73 -11.49 -8.41
CA LEU A 468 28.72 -12.90 -8.78
C LEU A 468 27.37 -13.28 -9.37
N PHE A 469 26.26 -12.73 -8.87
CA PHE A 469 24.94 -12.96 -9.44
C PHE A 469 24.80 -12.33 -10.83
N LEU A 470 25.25 -11.09 -11.02
CA LEU A 470 25.27 -10.42 -12.31
C LEU A 470 26.26 -11.11 -13.27
N GLY A 471 27.44 -11.48 -12.78
CA GLY A 471 28.44 -12.28 -13.50
C GLY A 471 27.89 -13.65 -13.91
N PHE A 472 27.11 -14.29 -13.04
CA PHE A 472 26.39 -15.52 -13.32
C PHE A 472 25.34 -15.30 -14.41
N LEU A 473 24.51 -14.26 -14.33
CA LEU A 473 23.53 -13.93 -15.38
C LEU A 473 24.20 -13.63 -16.73
N ILE A 474 25.33 -12.93 -16.73
CA ILE A 474 26.13 -12.65 -17.93
C ILE A 474 26.75 -13.93 -18.49
N GLY A 475 27.35 -14.76 -17.65
CA GLY A 475 27.95 -16.05 -18.01
C GLY A 475 26.91 -17.02 -18.56
N MET A 476 25.77 -17.13 -17.88
CA MET A 476 24.60 -17.90 -18.32
C MET A 476 24.06 -17.34 -19.65
N GLY A 477 24.01 -16.02 -19.81
CA GLY A 477 23.65 -15.35 -21.05
C GLY A 477 24.57 -15.71 -22.22
N ARG A 478 25.89 -15.75 -21.99
CA ARG A 478 26.89 -16.21 -22.98
C ARG A 478 26.76 -17.69 -23.30
N TYR A 479 26.64 -18.55 -22.29
CA TYR A 479 26.40 -19.99 -22.46
C TYR A 479 25.14 -20.26 -23.30
N CYS A 480 24.07 -19.49 -23.06
CA CYS A 480 22.83 -19.64 -23.81
C CYS A 480 22.88 -19.10 -25.24
N ARG A 481 23.83 -18.22 -25.57
CA ARG A 481 24.08 -17.83 -26.97
C ARG A 481 24.88 -18.90 -27.71
N ALA A 482 25.81 -19.57 -27.01
CA ALA A 482 26.63 -20.62 -27.59
C ALA A 482 25.84 -21.91 -27.87
N LYS A 483 24.89 -22.28 -27.01
CA LYS A 483 24.00 -23.44 -27.23
C LYS A 483 22.68 -23.07 -27.89
N ARG A 484 22.29 -23.82 -28.93
CA ARG A 484 20.96 -23.73 -29.55
C ARG A 484 19.95 -24.58 -28.77
N PHE A 485 19.23 -23.96 -27.84
CA PHE A 485 18.13 -24.61 -27.13
C PHE A 485 16.93 -24.88 -28.04
N PHE A 486 16.15 -25.91 -27.72
CA PHE A 486 14.89 -26.19 -28.39
C PHE A 486 13.77 -25.24 -27.93
N THR A 487 12.87 -24.93 -28.86
CA THR A 487 11.69 -24.11 -28.63
C THR A 487 10.44 -24.83 -29.16
N ARG A 488 9.24 -24.44 -28.75
CA ARG A 488 8.00 -25.01 -29.34
C ARG A 488 7.62 -24.21 -30.57
N CYS A 489 7.27 -24.91 -31.65
CA CYS A 489 6.65 -24.28 -32.81
C CYS A 489 5.27 -23.69 -32.41
N PRO A 490 4.99 -22.41 -32.65
CA PRO A 490 3.72 -21.79 -32.25
C PRO A 490 2.53 -22.31 -33.08
N MET A 491 2.82 -22.91 -34.24
CA MET A 491 1.84 -23.52 -35.15
C MET A 491 1.42 -24.94 -34.74
N CYS A 492 2.39 -25.83 -34.51
CA CYS A 492 2.11 -27.26 -34.28
C CYS A 492 2.60 -27.82 -32.94
N GLY A 493 3.22 -26.99 -32.09
CA GLY A 493 3.72 -27.39 -30.77
C GLY A 493 4.99 -28.22 -30.75
N SER A 494 5.48 -28.71 -31.91
CA SER A 494 6.65 -29.59 -31.97
C SER A 494 7.93 -28.89 -31.49
N PRO A 495 8.82 -29.59 -30.76
CA PRO A 495 10.12 -29.06 -30.39
C PRO A 495 10.99 -28.84 -31.64
N THR A 496 11.52 -27.63 -31.80
CA THR A 496 12.28 -27.22 -32.98
C THR A 496 13.29 -26.12 -32.63
N HIS A 497 14.32 -25.97 -33.46
CA HIS A 497 15.16 -24.77 -33.43
C HIS A 497 14.43 -23.61 -34.12
N ARG A 498 14.73 -22.37 -33.73
CA ARG A 498 14.12 -21.19 -34.34
C ARG A 498 14.51 -21.11 -35.82
N PHE A 499 13.54 -21.35 -36.70
CA PHE A 499 13.65 -21.17 -38.14
C PHE A 499 12.71 -20.02 -38.53
N TYR A 500 13.27 -18.95 -39.08
CA TYR A 500 12.54 -17.73 -39.41
C TYR A 500 11.92 -17.84 -40.79
N SER A 501 10.62 -17.54 -40.94
CA SER A 501 10.01 -17.43 -42.27
C SER A 501 10.45 -16.12 -42.92
N GLY A 502 11.07 -16.20 -44.10
CA GLY A 502 11.76 -15.10 -44.77
C GLY A 502 10.92 -13.89 -45.22
N THR A 503 9.63 -13.81 -44.91
CA THR A 503 8.74 -12.74 -45.40
C THR A 503 8.54 -11.57 -44.42
N SER A 504 8.84 -11.71 -43.12
CA SER A 504 8.70 -10.60 -42.16
C SER A 504 9.72 -10.57 -41.01
N GLY A 505 10.65 -11.54 -40.93
CA GLY A 505 11.71 -11.58 -39.90
C GLY A 505 11.25 -11.74 -38.44
N GLN A 506 9.95 -11.66 -38.15
CA GLN A 506 9.43 -11.68 -36.78
C GLN A 506 8.77 -13.01 -36.37
N ASP A 507 8.32 -13.82 -37.33
CA ASP A 507 7.61 -15.08 -37.05
C ASP A 507 8.50 -16.31 -37.27
N PHE A 508 8.57 -17.16 -36.24
CA PHE A 508 9.31 -18.43 -36.28
C PHE A 508 8.34 -19.61 -36.32
N ILE A 509 8.62 -20.58 -37.19
CA ILE A 509 7.85 -21.82 -37.31
C ILE A 509 8.81 -23.00 -37.50
N CYS A 510 8.38 -24.23 -37.24
CA CYS A 510 9.24 -25.38 -37.53
C CYS A 510 9.37 -25.56 -39.05
N PHE A 511 10.47 -26.17 -39.49
CA PHE A 511 10.73 -26.45 -40.90
C PHE A 511 9.58 -27.19 -41.59
N ASN A 512 8.93 -28.12 -40.89
CA ASN A 512 7.78 -28.87 -41.43
C ASN A 512 6.55 -27.96 -41.65
N CYS A 513 6.29 -27.01 -40.75
CA CYS A 513 5.22 -26.02 -40.92
C CYS A 513 5.57 -25.01 -42.01
N TYR A 514 6.83 -24.60 -42.12
CA TYR A 514 7.31 -23.72 -43.19
C TYR A 514 7.07 -24.34 -44.57
N ARG A 515 7.53 -25.58 -44.80
CA ARG A 515 7.31 -26.27 -46.08
C ARG A 515 5.83 -26.41 -46.42
N MET A 516 4.99 -26.69 -45.42
CA MET A 516 3.56 -26.90 -45.66
C MET A 516 2.80 -25.63 -46.06
N PHE A 517 3.06 -24.50 -45.39
CA PHE A 517 2.28 -23.27 -45.60
C PHE A 517 2.90 -22.32 -46.64
N ILE A 518 4.22 -22.41 -46.86
CA ILE A 518 4.93 -21.51 -47.80
C ILE A 518 5.35 -22.25 -49.08
N GLN A 519 5.61 -23.57 -49.03
CA GLN A 519 6.00 -24.38 -50.20
C GLN A 519 4.96 -25.49 -50.50
N LYS A 520 3.67 -25.14 -50.41
CA LYS A 520 2.55 -26.08 -50.48
C LYS A 520 2.52 -26.90 -51.78
N GLU A 521 2.99 -26.32 -52.88
CA GLU A 521 3.00 -26.90 -54.23
C GLU A 521 3.93 -28.11 -54.39
N LYS A 522 4.91 -28.29 -53.48
CA LYS A 522 5.94 -29.35 -53.58
C LYS A 522 5.66 -30.59 -52.71
N LEU A 523 4.45 -30.72 -52.14
CA LEU A 523 4.12 -31.75 -51.16
C LEU A 523 2.91 -32.58 -51.60
N HIS A 524 2.98 -33.89 -51.36
CA HIS A 524 1.87 -34.80 -51.64
C HIS A 524 0.63 -34.43 -50.80
N PRO A 525 -0.59 -34.38 -51.39
CA PRO A 525 -1.82 -33.92 -50.72
C PRO A 525 -2.10 -34.60 -49.36
N LYS A 526 -1.95 -35.94 -49.28
CA LYS A 526 -2.13 -36.70 -48.03
C LYS A 526 -1.21 -36.26 -46.88
N VAL A 527 0.01 -35.82 -47.17
CA VAL A 527 0.95 -35.34 -46.15
C VAL A 527 0.53 -33.97 -45.63
N VAL A 528 0.06 -33.10 -46.53
CA VAL A 528 -0.46 -31.77 -46.18
C VAL A 528 -1.70 -31.89 -45.30
N GLU A 529 -2.61 -32.80 -45.63
CA GLU A 529 -3.83 -33.06 -44.87
C GLU A 529 -3.56 -33.59 -43.45
N LYS A 530 -2.72 -34.63 -43.32
CA LYS A 530 -2.38 -35.19 -41.99
C LYS A 530 -1.73 -34.14 -41.08
N LYS A 531 -0.85 -33.30 -41.63
CA LYS A 531 -0.14 -32.27 -40.87
C LYS A 531 -1.01 -31.05 -40.59
N SER A 532 -1.93 -30.68 -41.48
CA SER A 532 -2.90 -29.60 -41.24
C SER A 532 -3.88 -29.99 -40.13
N TYR A 533 -4.35 -31.25 -40.11
CA TYR A 533 -5.14 -31.79 -39.02
C TYR A 533 -4.41 -31.71 -37.67
N GLN A 534 -3.13 -32.09 -37.63
CA GLN A 534 -2.30 -31.97 -36.42
C GLN A 534 -2.18 -30.51 -35.93
N VAL A 535 -1.98 -29.56 -36.85
CA VAL A 535 -1.93 -28.12 -36.53
C VAL A 535 -3.28 -27.66 -35.98
N GLN A 536 -4.39 -28.02 -36.61
CA GLN A 536 -5.72 -27.66 -36.15
C GLN A 536 -6.03 -28.24 -34.77
N GLN A 537 -5.70 -29.51 -34.51
CA GLN A 537 -5.88 -30.12 -33.20
C GLN A 537 -5.06 -29.41 -32.12
N PHE A 538 -3.77 -29.15 -32.40
CA PHE A 538 -2.93 -28.42 -31.46
C PHE A 538 -3.48 -27.03 -31.16
N GLN A 539 -3.90 -26.28 -32.19
CA GLN A 539 -4.48 -24.95 -32.00
C GLN A 539 -5.80 -24.99 -31.22
N LYS A 540 -6.68 -25.96 -31.49
CA LYS A 540 -7.93 -26.17 -30.73
C LYS A 540 -7.64 -26.50 -29.27
N GLN A 541 -6.73 -27.43 -28.99
CA GLN A 541 -6.33 -27.77 -27.63
C GLN A 541 -5.70 -26.56 -26.91
N ASN A 542 -4.81 -25.84 -27.58
CA ASN A 542 -4.17 -24.66 -27.01
C ASN A 542 -5.19 -23.54 -26.72
N HIS A 543 -6.17 -23.35 -27.61
CA HIS A 543 -7.28 -22.43 -27.41
C HIS A 543 -8.16 -22.87 -26.24
N PHE A 544 -8.52 -24.15 -26.15
CA PHE A 544 -9.29 -24.71 -25.04
C PHE A 544 -8.57 -24.54 -23.70
N ILE A 545 -7.31 -24.97 -23.61
CA ILE A 545 -6.48 -24.86 -22.40
C ILE A 545 -6.39 -23.39 -21.95
N SER A 546 -6.12 -22.45 -22.87
CA SER A 546 -6.05 -21.03 -22.50
C SER A 546 -7.38 -20.47 -21.98
N ARG A 547 -8.53 -20.93 -22.51
CA ARG A 547 -9.86 -20.52 -22.01
C ARG A 547 -10.14 -21.13 -20.64
N PHE A 548 -9.84 -22.42 -20.48
CA PHE A 548 -9.99 -23.14 -19.22
C PHE A 548 -9.15 -22.51 -18.12
N LEU A 549 -7.88 -22.20 -18.39
CA LEU A 549 -6.99 -21.57 -17.42
C LEU A 549 -7.43 -20.14 -17.06
N SER A 550 -7.88 -19.35 -18.04
CA SER A 550 -8.42 -18.00 -17.79
C SER A 550 -9.70 -17.98 -16.96
N PHE A 551 -10.41 -19.10 -16.85
CA PHE A 551 -11.57 -19.22 -15.97
C PHE A 551 -11.17 -19.26 -14.50
N PHE A 552 -10.11 -19.99 -14.14
CA PHE A 552 -9.65 -20.04 -12.75
C PHE A 552 -8.83 -18.81 -12.35
N LEU A 553 -7.96 -18.34 -13.24
CA LEU A 553 -7.05 -17.23 -13.00
C LEU A 553 -7.11 -16.25 -14.16
N VAL A 554 -7.68 -15.07 -13.91
CA VAL A 554 -7.77 -14.01 -14.90
C VAL A 554 -6.37 -13.62 -15.38
N GLY A 555 -6.18 -13.55 -16.71
CA GLY A 555 -4.87 -13.26 -17.32
C GLY A 555 -4.02 -14.50 -17.62
N PHE A 556 -4.31 -15.67 -17.04
CA PHE A 556 -3.51 -16.88 -17.24
C PHE A 556 -3.49 -17.34 -18.71
N GLY A 557 -4.64 -17.33 -19.40
CA GLY A 557 -4.71 -17.71 -20.81
C GLY A 557 -3.89 -16.81 -21.73
N TYR A 558 -3.69 -15.54 -21.37
CA TYR A 558 -2.80 -14.63 -22.11
C TYR A 558 -1.33 -14.98 -21.90
N LEU A 559 -0.94 -15.35 -20.68
CA LEU A 559 0.40 -15.86 -20.38
C LEU A 559 0.68 -17.14 -21.17
N TRP A 560 -0.31 -18.05 -21.24
CA TRP A 560 -0.21 -19.28 -22.01
C TRP A 560 -0.03 -19.05 -23.52
N ARG A 561 -0.65 -17.99 -24.07
CA ARG A 561 -0.54 -17.60 -25.49
C ARG A 561 0.59 -16.60 -25.79
N GLU A 562 1.59 -16.50 -24.91
CA GLU A 562 2.78 -15.63 -25.07
C GLU A 562 2.47 -14.11 -25.12
N GLN A 563 1.26 -13.69 -24.71
CA GLN A 563 0.92 -12.27 -24.51
C GLN A 563 1.24 -11.83 -23.08
N ILE A 564 2.54 -11.93 -22.73
CA ILE A 564 3.00 -11.90 -21.33
C ILE A 564 2.59 -10.63 -20.59
N LEU A 565 2.81 -9.45 -21.18
CA LEU A 565 2.53 -8.17 -20.51
C LEU A 565 1.04 -8.01 -20.19
N LYS A 566 0.15 -8.37 -21.13
CA LYS A 566 -1.30 -8.34 -20.92
C LYS A 566 -1.73 -9.33 -19.85
N GLY A 567 -1.16 -10.54 -19.89
CA GLY A 567 -1.43 -11.56 -18.88
C GLY A 567 -0.99 -11.15 -17.49
N LEU A 568 0.21 -10.62 -17.33
CA LEU A 568 0.73 -10.12 -16.05
C LEU A 568 -0.12 -8.97 -15.50
N PHE A 569 -0.51 -8.01 -16.35
CA PHE A 569 -1.35 -6.89 -15.92
C PHE A 569 -2.73 -7.34 -15.43
N LEU A 570 -3.40 -8.23 -16.18
CA LEU A 570 -4.69 -8.78 -15.78
C LEU A 570 -4.61 -9.59 -14.49
N LEU A 571 -3.56 -10.40 -14.35
CA LEU A 571 -3.33 -11.21 -13.17
C LEU A 571 -2.99 -10.34 -11.93
N PHE A 572 -2.26 -9.24 -12.13
CA PHE A 572 -2.01 -8.25 -11.09
C PHE A 572 -3.29 -7.59 -10.58
N ILE A 573 -4.16 -7.13 -11.48
CA ILE A 573 -5.46 -6.58 -11.10
C ILE A 573 -6.33 -7.63 -10.39
N PHE A 574 -6.33 -8.87 -10.88
CA PHE A 574 -7.05 -9.97 -10.25
C PHE A 574 -6.60 -10.20 -8.80
N PHE A 575 -5.30 -10.21 -8.53
CA PHE A 575 -4.79 -10.35 -7.18
C PHE A 575 -5.07 -9.11 -6.30
N ILE A 576 -5.13 -7.90 -6.86
CA ILE A 576 -5.59 -6.72 -6.11
C ILE A 576 -7.02 -6.95 -5.59
N PHE A 577 -7.93 -7.43 -6.43
CA PHE A 577 -9.31 -7.72 -6.00
C PHE A 577 -9.37 -8.79 -4.92
N ILE A 578 -8.66 -9.92 -5.11
CA ILE A 578 -8.62 -11.00 -4.11
C ILE A 578 -8.05 -10.48 -2.78
N LEU A 579 -6.90 -9.81 -2.82
CA LEU A 579 -6.25 -9.31 -1.61
C LEU A 579 -7.09 -8.23 -0.93
N LYS A 580 -7.78 -7.36 -1.69
CA LYS A 580 -8.71 -6.39 -1.12
C LYS A 580 -9.88 -7.05 -0.39
N PHE A 581 -10.33 -8.20 -0.89
CA PHE A 581 -11.41 -8.98 -0.28
C PHE A 581 -10.95 -9.75 0.96
N VAL A 582 -9.77 -10.37 0.91
CA VAL A 582 -9.13 -11.05 2.05
C VAL A 582 -8.81 -10.04 3.16
N TYR A 583 -8.20 -8.91 2.81
CA TYR A 583 -7.85 -7.82 3.73
C TYR A 583 -8.91 -6.72 3.70
N TRP A 584 -10.18 -7.11 3.87
CA TRP A 584 -11.33 -6.20 3.81
C TRP A 584 -11.17 -4.99 4.74
N ASN A 585 -10.73 -5.26 5.98
CA ASN A 585 -10.54 -4.26 7.03
C ASN A 585 -9.14 -3.62 7.01
N GLY A 586 -8.32 -3.93 6.00
CA GLY A 586 -6.90 -3.66 6.00
C GLY A 586 -6.09 -4.77 6.70
N ALA A 587 -4.80 -4.81 6.39
CA ALA A 587 -3.83 -5.65 7.07
C ALA A 587 -3.37 -5.02 8.41
N ILE A 588 -3.43 -3.69 8.51
CA ILE A 588 -3.06 -2.95 9.73
C ILE A 588 -4.29 -2.81 10.63
N PRO A 589 -4.23 -3.30 11.89
CA PRO A 589 -5.31 -3.15 12.84
C PRO A 589 -5.57 -1.66 13.14
N SER A 590 -6.84 -1.31 13.26
CA SER A 590 -7.27 0.02 13.69
C SER A 590 -7.29 0.07 15.22
N PRO A 591 -6.82 1.14 15.86
CA PRO A 591 -6.99 1.32 17.31
C PRO A 591 -8.47 1.46 17.68
N PHE A 592 -9.31 1.86 16.71
CA PHE A 592 -10.75 2.00 16.89
C PHE A 592 -11.52 0.71 16.56
N PRO A 593 -12.66 0.46 17.24
CA PRO A 593 -13.43 -0.75 17.06
C PRO A 593 -13.85 -0.96 15.60
N ARG A 594 -13.90 -2.22 15.18
CA ARG A 594 -14.37 -2.59 13.84
C ARG A 594 -15.83 -2.12 13.68
N LEU A 595 -16.06 -1.23 12.74
CA LEU A 595 -17.41 -0.87 12.28
C LEU A 595 -18.04 -2.07 11.55
N SER A 596 -19.37 -2.17 11.63
CA SER A 596 -20.11 -3.33 11.17
C SER A 596 -19.86 -3.64 9.67
N PHE A 597 -20.07 -4.91 9.29
CA PHE A 597 -19.89 -5.39 7.92
C PHE A 597 -20.71 -4.54 6.93
N ASN A 598 -20.02 -3.74 6.11
CA ASN A 598 -20.66 -2.86 5.14
C ASN A 598 -20.98 -3.63 3.85
N PHE A 599 -22.18 -4.21 3.80
CA PHE A 599 -22.72 -4.97 2.65
C PHE A 599 -22.64 -4.20 1.32
N TRP A 600 -22.89 -2.89 1.34
CA TRP A 600 -22.85 -2.04 0.14
C TRP A 600 -21.47 -1.92 -0.47
N ARG A 601 -20.44 -1.75 0.36
CA ARG A 601 -19.05 -1.80 -0.12
C ARG A 601 -18.75 -3.14 -0.76
N TRP A 602 -19.27 -4.23 -0.20
CA TRP A 602 -19.07 -5.58 -0.72
C TRP A 602 -19.72 -5.78 -2.09
N ILE A 603 -20.97 -5.30 -2.26
CA ILE A 603 -21.64 -5.26 -3.56
C ILE A 603 -20.83 -4.43 -4.57
N PHE A 604 -20.34 -3.26 -4.17
CA PHE A 604 -19.58 -2.39 -5.06
C PHE A 604 -18.30 -3.07 -5.57
N TRP A 605 -17.46 -3.58 -4.66
CA TRP A 605 -16.21 -4.26 -5.03
C TRP A 605 -16.46 -5.60 -5.74
N GLY A 606 -17.48 -6.35 -5.32
CA GLY A 606 -17.90 -7.59 -5.95
C GLY A 606 -18.45 -7.39 -7.36
N GLY A 607 -19.25 -6.34 -7.57
CA GLY A 607 -19.76 -5.93 -8.88
C GLY A 607 -18.64 -5.48 -9.82
N LEU A 608 -17.72 -4.66 -9.33
CA LEU A 608 -16.54 -4.24 -10.09
C LEU A 608 -15.66 -5.43 -10.50
N PHE A 609 -15.45 -6.39 -9.57
CA PHE A 609 -14.74 -7.63 -9.84
C PHE A 609 -15.47 -8.48 -10.89
N LEU A 610 -16.79 -8.63 -10.79
CA LEU A 610 -17.59 -9.38 -11.75
C LEU A 610 -17.52 -8.78 -13.16
N ILE A 611 -17.65 -7.45 -13.28
CA ILE A 611 -17.51 -6.74 -14.56
C ILE A 611 -16.12 -6.98 -15.15
N PHE A 612 -15.06 -6.80 -14.34
CA PHE A 612 -13.68 -7.06 -14.74
C PHE A 612 -13.48 -8.51 -15.21
N TYR A 613 -13.99 -9.47 -14.45
CA TYR A 613 -13.88 -10.90 -14.71
C TYR A 613 -14.59 -11.28 -16.02
N LEU A 614 -15.84 -10.87 -16.20
CA LEU A 614 -16.63 -11.12 -17.41
C LEU A 614 -16.01 -10.45 -18.64
N PHE A 615 -15.50 -9.23 -18.50
CA PHE A 615 -14.80 -8.54 -19.57
C PHE A 615 -13.54 -9.31 -20.00
N SER A 616 -12.74 -9.79 -19.04
CA SER A 616 -11.55 -10.60 -19.34
C SER A 616 -11.90 -11.91 -20.05
N LEU A 617 -12.95 -12.61 -19.59
CA LEU A 617 -13.44 -13.83 -20.23
C LEU A 617 -13.94 -13.58 -21.67
N ARG A 618 -14.64 -12.47 -21.90
CA ARG A 618 -15.10 -12.09 -23.23
C ARG A 618 -13.93 -11.82 -24.18
N GLN A 619 -12.87 -11.16 -23.70
CA GLN A 619 -11.70 -10.89 -24.52
C GLN A 619 -10.94 -12.17 -24.90
N ILE A 620 -10.72 -13.10 -23.96
CA ILE A 620 -10.02 -14.36 -24.28
C ILE A 620 -10.83 -15.24 -25.25
N HIS A 621 -12.17 -15.18 -25.16
CA HIS A 621 -13.06 -15.89 -26.09
C HIS A 621 -12.95 -15.35 -27.52
N ARG A 622 -12.81 -14.03 -27.68
CA ARG A 622 -12.63 -13.37 -28.98
C ARG A 622 -11.21 -13.46 -29.53
N LEU A 623 -10.26 -13.96 -28.74
CA LEU A 623 -8.86 -14.02 -29.14
C LEU A 623 -8.68 -15.13 -30.19
N LYS A 624 -8.50 -14.72 -31.45
CA LYS A 624 -8.16 -15.59 -32.57
C LYS A 624 -6.80 -16.28 -32.37
N SER A 625 -6.60 -17.43 -33.01
CA SER A 625 -5.26 -18.03 -33.03
C SER A 625 -4.36 -17.14 -33.90
N ARG A 626 -3.08 -17.00 -33.52
CA ARG A 626 -2.12 -16.16 -34.27
C ARG A 626 -1.87 -16.69 -35.69
N PHE A 627 -2.26 -17.94 -35.95
CA PHE A 627 -2.09 -18.63 -37.22
C PHE A 627 -3.40 -19.34 -37.58
N GLU A 628 -4.47 -18.60 -37.83
CA GLU A 628 -5.71 -19.20 -38.34
C GLU A 628 -5.42 -19.78 -39.72
N VAL A 629 -5.62 -21.09 -39.87
CA VAL A 629 -5.73 -21.69 -41.21
C VAL A 629 -7.10 -21.26 -41.71
N GLU A 630 -7.15 -20.38 -42.71
CA GLU A 630 -8.41 -20.04 -43.38
C GLU A 630 -9.10 -21.34 -43.79
N LYS A 631 -10.31 -21.55 -43.26
CA LYS A 631 -11.21 -22.56 -43.79
C LYS A 631 -11.62 -22.06 -45.16
N LYS A 632 -11.09 -22.69 -46.22
CA LYS A 632 -11.75 -22.66 -47.52
C LYS A 632 -13.01 -23.50 -47.45
#